data_AF-A0A8J5G9D8-F1
#
_entry.id   AF-A0A8J5G9D8-F1
#
_cell.length_a   1.000
_cell.length_b   1.000
_cell.length_c   1.000
_cell.angle_alpha   90.00
_cell.angle_beta   90.00
_cell.angle_gamma   90.00
#
_symmetry.space_group_name_H-M   'P 1'
#
loop_
_entity.id
_entity.type
_entity.pdbx_description
1 polymer ?
#
loop_
_entity_poly.entity_id
_entity_poly.type
_entity_poly.pdbx_seq_one_letter_code
_entity_poly.pdbx_strand_id
1 'polypeptide(L)'
;MSTPAKRARAEATMRKMGLATAMDTRIGEWHVKGISGGQRRHVSICVELLTKPSLLFHDKPTSGLDSVATYHVIHRIARLARCERMTIVAAVHQPGSEVFDLFDRLCLLAYDSTVFFSPTPVAAEVDQQLLGPTTTEVLHLHNPYHPVLELPHI
;
A
#
# COMPACT_ATOMS: atom_id res chain seq x y z
N MET A 1 -0.36 -4.54 28.64
CA MET A 1 1.01 -4.60 28.08
C MET A 1 1.90 -3.62 28.85
N SER A 2 3.07 -4.07 29.29
CA SER A 2 4.07 -3.21 29.92
C SER A 2 4.69 -2.22 28.91
N THR A 3 5.22 -1.09 29.39
CA THR A 3 5.90 -0.09 28.55
C THR A 3 7.03 -0.69 27.69
N PRO A 4 7.90 -1.58 28.22
CA PRO A 4 8.90 -2.27 27.41
C PRO A 4 8.30 -3.11 26.29
N ALA A 5 7.19 -3.83 26.55
CA ALA A 5 6.53 -4.65 25.55
C ALA A 5 5.89 -3.80 24.42
N LYS A 6 5.33 -2.63 24.77
CA LYS A 6 4.81 -1.67 23.79
C LYS A 6 5.92 -1.14 22.88
N ARG A 7 7.06 -0.77 23.46
CA ARG A 7 8.23 -0.28 22.70
C ARG A 7 8.80 -1.35 21.78
N ALA A 8 8.98 -2.57 22.27
CA ALA A 8 9.45 -3.68 21.46
C ALA A 8 8.52 -3.97 20.26
N ARG A 9 7.20 -3.89 20.45
CA ARG A 9 6.22 -4.01 19.36
C ARG A 9 6.39 -2.88 18.33
N ALA A 10 6.53 -1.64 18.78
CA ALA A 10 6.71 -0.50 17.89
C ALA A 10 7.99 -0.64 17.04
N GLU A 11 9.12 -0.96 17.67
CA GLU A 11 10.39 -1.17 16.96
C GLU A 11 10.31 -2.32 15.96
N ALA A 12 9.66 -3.44 16.31
CA ALA A 12 9.46 -4.55 15.39
C ALA A 12 8.65 -4.13 14.16
N THR A 13 7.56 -3.36 14.34
CA THR A 13 6.75 -2.83 13.24
C THR A 13 7.53 -1.85 12.38
N MET A 14 8.31 -0.95 12.98
CA MET A 14 9.17 -0.01 12.24
C MET A 14 10.21 -0.74 11.39
N ARG A 15 10.84 -1.80 11.92
CA ARG A 15 11.79 -2.64 11.15
C ARG A 15 11.11 -3.33 9.97
N LYS A 16 9.90 -3.88 10.15
CA LYS A 16 9.12 -4.52 9.06
C LYS A 16 8.79 -3.56 7.93
N MET A 17 8.54 -2.29 8.27
CA MET A 17 8.31 -1.22 7.30
C MET A 17 9.62 -0.61 6.77
N GLY A 18 10.78 -1.11 7.21
CA GLY A 18 12.12 -0.71 6.81
C GLY A 18 12.46 0.73 7.18
N LEU A 19 12.05 1.12 8.38
CA LEU A 19 12.41 2.38 9.04
C LEU A 19 13.58 2.21 10.01
N ALA A 20 14.34 1.11 9.91
CA ALA A 20 15.43 0.80 10.85
C ALA A 20 16.47 1.93 10.94
N THR A 21 16.81 2.55 9.80
CA THR A 21 17.76 3.68 9.74
C THR A 21 17.16 5.01 10.20
N ALA A 22 15.84 5.09 10.37
CA ALA A 22 15.11 6.31 10.70
C ALA A 22 14.52 6.32 12.13
N MET A 23 14.72 5.27 12.93
CA MET A 23 14.04 5.11 14.23
C MET A 23 14.34 6.23 15.23
N ASP A 24 15.57 6.73 15.24
CA ASP A 24 16.01 7.80 16.15
C ASP A 24 16.09 9.16 15.44
N THR A 25 15.50 9.27 14.25
CA THR A 25 15.46 10.51 13.46
C THR A 25 14.14 11.23 13.71
N ARG A 26 14.19 12.55 13.90
CA ARG A 26 12.98 13.37 14.01
C ARG A 26 12.17 13.29 12.71
N ILE A 27 10.85 13.18 12.82
CA ILE A 27 9.94 13.17 11.66
C ILE A 27 10.08 14.47 10.83
N GLY A 28 10.37 15.58 11.50
CA GLY A 28 10.51 16.89 10.88
C GLY A 28 9.17 17.53 10.53
N GLU A 29 9.23 18.81 10.26
CA GLU A 29 8.09 19.66 9.89
C GLU A 29 8.46 20.47 8.64
N TRP A 30 7.57 21.34 8.17
CA TRP A 30 7.83 22.14 6.97
C TRP A 30 9.13 22.95 7.04
N HIS A 31 9.47 23.46 8.23
CA HIS A 31 10.66 24.28 8.47
C HIS A 31 11.83 23.54 9.12
N VAL A 32 11.65 22.28 9.52
CA VAL A 32 12.67 21.48 10.22
C VAL A 32 12.90 20.18 9.49
N LYS A 33 14.11 20.02 8.94
CA LYS A 33 14.50 18.81 8.21
C LYS A 33 14.32 17.56 9.09
N GLY A 34 13.70 16.53 8.51
CA GLY A 34 13.48 15.23 9.16
C GLY A 34 13.55 14.09 8.15
N ILE A 35 12.75 13.06 8.36
CA ILE A 35 12.63 11.89 7.47
C ILE A 35 12.00 12.27 6.11
N SER A 36 12.26 11.46 5.08
CA SER A 36 11.69 11.67 3.74
C SER A 36 10.16 11.50 3.72
N GLY A 37 9.51 11.99 2.67
CA GLY A 37 8.05 11.83 2.47
C GLY A 37 7.62 10.36 2.49
N GLY A 38 8.35 9.49 1.76
CA GLY A 38 8.10 8.05 1.76
C GLY A 38 8.29 7.41 3.14
N GLN A 39 9.34 7.80 3.88
CA GLN A 39 9.53 7.35 5.27
C GLN A 39 8.39 7.81 6.19
N ARG A 40 7.91 9.05 6.03
CA ARG A 40 6.76 9.56 6.76
C ARG A 40 5.50 8.77 6.47
N ARG A 41 5.28 8.37 5.21
CA ARG A 41 4.16 7.49 4.85
C ARG A 41 4.29 6.11 5.50
N HIS A 42 5.47 5.50 5.47
CA HIS A 42 5.72 4.26 6.20
C HIS A 42 5.46 4.40 7.71
N VAL A 43 5.82 5.52 8.33
CA VAL A 43 5.54 5.79 9.75
C VAL A 43 4.04 5.86 10.02
N SER A 44 3.26 6.53 9.16
CA SER A 44 1.80 6.59 9.29
C SER A 44 1.20 5.18 9.31
N ILE A 45 1.59 4.35 8.33
CA ILE A 45 1.08 2.98 8.20
C ILE A 45 1.58 2.12 9.37
N CYS A 46 2.81 2.32 9.86
CA CYS A 46 3.30 1.65 11.07
C CYS A 46 2.37 1.85 12.26
N VAL A 47 1.87 3.07 12.48
CA VAL A 47 0.97 3.37 13.61
C VAL A 47 -0.30 2.54 13.52
N GLU A 48 -0.88 2.42 12.33
CA GLU A 48 -2.08 1.62 12.08
C GLU A 48 -1.81 0.12 12.35
N LEU A 49 -0.66 -0.39 11.89
CA LEU A 49 -0.21 -1.77 12.09
C LEU A 49 0.06 -2.12 13.56
N LEU A 50 0.27 -1.13 14.44
CA LEU A 50 0.42 -1.39 15.88
C LEU A 50 -0.82 -2.04 16.48
N THR A 51 -1.98 -1.98 15.83
CA THR A 51 -3.20 -2.66 16.28
C THR A 51 -3.29 -4.12 15.84
N LYS A 52 -2.42 -4.57 14.91
CA LYS A 52 -2.53 -5.87 14.19
C LYS A 52 -3.90 -6.06 13.53
N PRO A 53 -4.29 -5.16 12.61
CA PRO A 53 -5.56 -5.29 11.91
C PRO A 53 -5.52 -6.50 10.96
N SER A 54 -6.66 -7.17 10.80
CA SER A 54 -6.85 -8.17 9.73
C SER A 54 -7.28 -7.53 8.41
N LEU A 55 -7.74 -6.28 8.45
CA LEU A 55 -8.23 -5.50 7.31
C LEU A 55 -7.80 -4.04 7.48
N LEU A 56 -7.17 -3.46 6.46
CA LEU A 56 -6.71 -2.09 6.45
C LEU A 56 -7.23 -1.33 5.22
N PHE A 57 -7.79 -0.15 5.45
CA PHE A 57 -8.25 0.75 4.39
C PHE A 57 -7.30 1.94 4.26
N HIS A 58 -6.88 2.24 3.03
CA HIS A 58 -6.02 3.37 2.72
C HIS A 58 -6.61 4.22 1.60
N ASP A 59 -7.05 5.42 1.93
CA ASP A 59 -7.33 6.44 0.93
C ASP A 59 -6.01 7.10 0.50
N LYS A 60 -5.72 7.10 -0.81
CA LYS A 60 -4.58 7.78 -1.44
C LYS A 60 -3.23 7.57 -0.74
N PRO A 61 -2.76 6.31 -0.55
CA PRO A 61 -1.53 6.06 0.21
C PRO A 61 -0.24 6.58 -0.44
N THR A 62 -0.33 7.04 -1.69
CA THR A 62 0.78 7.48 -2.51
C THR A 62 0.78 8.99 -2.79
N SER A 63 -0.21 9.73 -2.25
CA SER A 63 -0.33 11.17 -2.50
C SER A 63 0.91 11.93 -2.03
N GLY A 64 1.46 12.76 -2.93
CA GLY A 64 2.64 13.59 -2.65
C GLY A 64 3.96 12.83 -2.61
N LEU A 65 4.00 11.57 -3.08
CA LEU A 65 5.22 10.80 -3.29
C LEU A 65 5.63 10.83 -4.76
N ASP A 66 6.95 10.80 -5.01
CA ASP A 66 7.47 10.48 -6.33
C ASP A 66 7.22 8.99 -6.69
N SER A 67 7.47 8.61 -7.94
CA SER A 67 7.21 7.26 -8.45
C SER A 67 7.99 6.17 -7.70
N VAL A 68 9.25 6.44 -7.35
CA VAL A 68 10.13 5.49 -6.65
C VAL A 68 9.64 5.27 -5.22
N ALA A 69 9.34 6.35 -4.50
CA ALA A 69 8.79 6.29 -3.14
C ALA A 69 7.42 5.62 -3.13
N THR A 70 6.56 5.91 -4.12
CA THR A 70 5.27 5.25 -4.33
C THR A 70 5.44 3.74 -4.45
N TYR A 71 6.29 3.28 -5.36
CA TYR A 71 6.57 1.87 -5.56
C TYR A 71 7.05 1.19 -4.27
N HIS A 72 8.02 1.78 -3.58
CA HIS A 72 8.54 1.22 -2.34
C HIS A 72 7.50 1.14 -1.21
N VAL A 73 6.63 2.13 -1.09
CA VAL A 73 5.53 2.12 -0.12
C VAL A 73 4.55 0.99 -0.44
N ILE A 74 4.03 0.93 -1.68
CA ILE A 74 3.05 -0.07 -2.09
C ILE A 74 3.63 -1.49 -2.01
N HIS A 75 4.85 -1.70 -2.52
CA HIS A 75 5.52 -3.00 -2.48
C HIS A 75 5.70 -3.48 -1.03
N ARG A 76 6.10 -2.59 -0.11
CA ARG A 76 6.27 -2.98 1.30
C ARG A 76 4.95 -3.37 1.95
N ILE A 77 3.89 -2.58 1.76
CA ILE A 77 2.59 -2.90 2.38
C ILE A 77 1.99 -4.17 1.80
N ALA A 78 2.10 -4.40 0.49
CA ALA A 78 1.63 -5.62 -0.16
C ALA A 78 2.40 -6.84 0.37
N ARG A 79 3.73 -6.75 0.51
CA ARG A 79 4.54 -7.81 1.11
C ARG A 79 4.15 -8.08 2.57
N LEU A 80 3.95 -7.03 3.36
CA LEU A 80 3.55 -7.17 4.76
C LEU A 80 2.18 -7.83 4.89
N ALA A 81 1.22 -7.43 4.05
CA ALA A 81 -0.12 -7.99 4.00
C ALA A 81 -0.09 -9.51 3.77
N ARG A 82 0.72 -9.97 2.82
CA ARG A 82 0.99 -11.39 2.55
C ARG A 82 1.57 -12.11 3.77
N CYS A 83 2.62 -11.54 4.38
CA CYS A 83 3.30 -12.16 5.51
C CYS A 83 2.43 -12.25 6.78
N GLU A 84 1.56 -11.27 7.01
CA GLU A 84 0.74 -11.17 8.23
C GLU A 84 -0.70 -11.64 8.06
N ARG A 85 -1.06 -12.16 6.87
CA ARG A 85 -2.44 -12.54 6.52
C ARG A 85 -3.44 -11.40 6.79
N MET A 86 -3.05 -10.19 6.41
CA MET A 86 -3.86 -8.98 6.50
C MET A 86 -4.40 -8.64 5.11
N THR A 87 -5.66 -8.25 5.01
CA THR A 87 -6.27 -7.72 3.78
C THR A 87 -6.02 -6.22 3.70
N ILE A 88 -5.62 -5.70 2.55
CA ILE A 88 -5.47 -4.25 2.33
C ILE A 88 -6.39 -3.82 1.21
N VAL A 89 -7.11 -2.73 1.43
CA VAL A 89 -7.94 -2.03 0.45
C VAL A 89 -7.39 -0.63 0.27
N ALA A 90 -6.88 -0.28 -0.91
CA ALA A 90 -6.21 1.00 -1.13
C ALA A 90 -6.70 1.69 -2.41
N ALA A 91 -7.14 2.94 -2.31
CA ALA A 91 -7.47 3.77 -3.47
C ALA A 91 -6.20 4.46 -3.99
N VAL A 92 -5.80 4.16 -5.22
CA VAL A 92 -4.62 4.71 -5.87
C VAL A 92 -5.06 5.47 -7.12
N HIS A 93 -4.66 6.74 -7.24
CA HIS A 93 -4.89 7.50 -8.46
C HIS A 93 -3.76 7.25 -9.45
N GLN A 94 -4.12 6.85 -10.67
CA GLN A 94 -3.22 6.76 -11.82
C GLN A 94 -1.88 6.06 -11.47
N PRO A 95 -1.91 4.80 -11.01
CA PRO A 95 -0.69 4.06 -10.71
C PRO A 95 0.18 3.92 -11.97
N GLY A 96 1.49 4.11 -11.82
CA GLY A 96 2.42 3.70 -12.86
C GLY A 96 2.43 2.17 -13.02
N SER A 97 2.90 1.66 -14.16
CA SER A 97 2.87 0.23 -14.49
C SER A 97 3.49 -0.66 -13.39
N GLU A 98 4.65 -0.27 -12.86
CA GLU A 98 5.33 -1.03 -11.79
C GLU A 98 4.50 -1.14 -10.50
N VAL A 99 3.67 -0.13 -10.21
CA VAL A 99 2.79 -0.13 -9.04
C VAL A 99 1.53 -0.95 -9.32
N PHE A 100 1.01 -0.86 -10.54
CA PHE A 100 -0.14 -1.62 -10.99
C PHE A 100 0.11 -3.13 -10.91
N ASP A 101 1.31 -3.58 -11.30
CA ASP A 101 1.72 -4.99 -11.26
C ASP A 101 1.81 -5.57 -9.84
N LEU A 102 1.81 -4.72 -8.80
CA LEU A 102 1.79 -5.17 -7.40
C LEU A 102 0.40 -5.54 -6.91
N PHE A 103 -0.65 -5.20 -7.67
CA PHE A 103 -2.03 -5.41 -7.24
C PHE A 103 -2.43 -6.87 -7.39
N ASP A 104 -3.08 -7.43 -6.37
CA ASP A 104 -3.65 -8.78 -6.51
C ASP A 104 -5.02 -8.75 -7.18
N ARG A 105 -5.77 -7.67 -6.99
CA ARG A 105 -7.13 -7.48 -7.51
C ARG A 105 -7.37 -6.02 -7.82
N LEU A 106 -8.28 -5.79 -8.76
CA LEU A 106 -8.64 -4.47 -9.23
C LEU A 106 -10.15 -4.25 -9.12
N CYS A 107 -10.55 -3.14 -8.48
CA CYS A 107 -11.88 -2.57 -8.64
C CYS A 107 -11.74 -1.17 -9.23
N LEU A 108 -12.41 -0.91 -10.35
CA LEU A 108 -12.49 0.41 -10.96
C LEU A 108 -13.84 1.03 -10.63
N LEU A 109 -13.79 2.25 -10.12
CA LEU A 109 -14.96 3.05 -9.79
C LEU A 109 -15.04 4.25 -10.75
N ALA A 110 -16.22 4.45 -11.33
CA ALA A 110 -16.55 5.64 -12.10
C ALA A 110 -18.03 6.01 -11.91
N TYR A 111 -18.32 7.30 -11.81
CA TYR A 111 -19.68 7.83 -11.61
C TYR A 111 -20.42 7.11 -10.47
N ASP A 112 -19.76 6.98 -9.31
CA ASP A 112 -20.28 6.31 -8.10
C ASP A 112 -20.69 4.84 -8.28
N SER A 113 -20.19 4.19 -9.32
CA SER A 113 -20.49 2.80 -9.65
C SER A 113 -19.24 1.98 -9.92
N THR A 114 -19.30 0.68 -9.64
CA THR A 114 -18.25 -0.26 -10.05
C THR A 114 -18.39 -0.55 -11.53
N VAL A 115 -17.42 -0.09 -12.31
CA VAL A 115 -17.39 -0.32 -13.77
C VAL A 115 -16.61 -1.58 -14.13
N PHE A 116 -15.69 -2.00 -13.27
CA PHE A 116 -14.91 -3.21 -13.47
C PHE A 116 -14.45 -3.77 -12.12
N PHE A 117 -14.51 -5.10 -12.00
CA PHE A 117 -13.91 -5.81 -10.88
C PHE A 117 -13.25 -7.08 -11.40
N SER A 118 -11.96 -7.24 -11.13
CA SER A 118 -11.23 -8.44 -11.54
C SER A 118 -10.41 -9.04 -10.40
N PRO A 119 -10.42 -10.38 -10.26
CA PRO A 119 -9.57 -11.10 -9.33
C PRO A 119 -8.09 -11.12 -9.74
N THR A 120 -7.75 -10.69 -10.97
CA THR A 120 -6.38 -10.54 -11.47
C THR A 120 -6.30 -9.24 -12.28
N PRO A 121 -5.47 -8.26 -11.93
CA PRO A 121 -5.31 -7.06 -12.72
C PRO A 121 -4.63 -7.41 -14.05
N VAL A 122 -5.41 -7.58 -15.11
CA VAL A 122 -4.88 -7.78 -16.46
C VAL A 122 -4.74 -6.39 -17.09
N ALA A 123 -3.50 -5.91 -17.21
CA ALA A 123 -3.20 -4.62 -17.84
C ALA A 123 -3.73 -4.52 -19.28
N ALA A 124 -3.94 -5.66 -19.96
CA ALA A 124 -4.52 -5.72 -21.30
C ALA A 124 -6.06 -5.57 -21.34
N GLU A 125 -6.76 -5.86 -20.24
CA GLU A 125 -8.23 -5.72 -20.16
C GLU A 125 -8.66 -4.32 -19.71
N VAL A 126 -7.77 -3.64 -18.99
CA VAL A 126 -7.98 -2.26 -18.53
C VAL A 126 -7.23 -1.36 -19.48
N ASP A 127 -7.94 -0.89 -20.52
CA ASP A 127 -7.38 0.11 -21.42
C ASP A 127 -6.86 1.29 -20.58
N GLN A 128 -5.58 1.62 -20.70
CA GLN A 128 -4.99 2.76 -19.98
C GLN A 128 -5.68 4.08 -20.38
N GLN A 129 -6.37 4.13 -21.52
CA GLN A 129 -7.26 5.25 -21.88
C GLN A 129 -8.54 5.30 -21.04
N LEU A 130 -9.07 4.15 -20.58
CA LEU A 130 -10.14 4.11 -19.57
C LEU A 130 -9.63 4.65 -18.24
N LEU A 131 -8.37 4.41 -17.86
CA LEU A 131 -7.70 5.06 -16.71
C LEU A 131 -7.37 6.57 -16.96
N GLY A 132 -7.93 7.17 -18.01
CA GLY A 132 -7.86 8.60 -18.29
C GLY A 132 -8.42 9.48 -17.16
N PRO A 133 -8.40 10.82 -17.33
CA PRO A 133 -8.68 11.79 -16.27
C PRO A 133 -10.07 11.67 -15.61
N THR A 134 -10.98 10.88 -16.19
CA THR A 134 -12.33 10.61 -15.68
C THR A 134 -12.42 9.36 -14.80
N THR A 135 -11.46 8.43 -14.83
CA THR A 135 -11.48 7.28 -13.91
C THR A 135 -10.95 7.71 -12.57
N THR A 136 -11.86 7.72 -11.60
CA THR A 136 -11.64 8.46 -10.38
C THR A 136 -10.72 7.68 -9.45
N GLU A 137 -10.83 6.34 -9.34
CA GLU A 137 -10.05 5.56 -8.36
C GLU A 137 -9.77 4.11 -8.79
N VAL A 138 -8.51 3.67 -8.65
CA VAL A 138 -8.12 2.26 -8.73
C VAL A 138 -8.05 1.70 -7.31
N LEU A 139 -8.94 0.78 -6.97
CA LEU A 139 -8.90 0.10 -5.68
C LEU A 139 -8.04 -1.16 -5.78
N HIS A 140 -6.89 -1.14 -5.11
CA HIS A 140 -6.08 -2.31 -4.87
C HIS A 140 -6.65 -3.10 -3.69
N LEU A 141 -6.94 -4.39 -3.91
CA LEU A 141 -7.37 -5.31 -2.86
C LEU A 141 -6.38 -6.47 -2.72
N HIS A 142 -5.56 -6.45 -1.66
CA HIS A 142 -4.79 -7.63 -1.27
C HIS A 142 -5.66 -8.56 -0.43
N ASN A 143 -5.84 -9.83 -0.84
CA ASN A 143 -6.52 -10.86 -0.04
C ASN A 143 -5.61 -12.09 0.16
N PRO A 144 -5.15 -12.35 1.40
CA PRO A 144 -4.22 -13.44 1.70
C PRO A 144 -4.87 -14.84 1.68
N TYR A 145 -6.20 -14.92 1.57
CA TYR A 145 -6.96 -16.17 1.55
C TYR A 145 -7.32 -16.64 0.13
N HIS A 146 -6.92 -15.88 -0.90
CA HIS A 146 -7.05 -16.35 -2.27
C HIS A 146 -5.84 -17.22 -2.63
N PRO A 147 -6.03 -18.43 -3.19
CA PRO A 147 -4.91 -19.19 -3.73
C PRO A 147 -4.24 -18.35 -4.81
N VAL A 148 -2.92 -18.17 -4.71
CA VAL A 148 -2.12 -17.75 -5.86
C VAL A 148 -2.34 -18.85 -6.88
N LEU A 149 -3.17 -18.59 -7.90
CA LEU A 149 -3.21 -19.45 -9.07
C LEU A 149 -1.83 -19.31 -9.69
N GLU A 150 -0.94 -20.26 -9.41
CA GLU A 150 0.23 -20.49 -10.25
C GLU A 150 -0.35 -20.80 -11.64
N LEU A 151 -0.38 -19.79 -12.50
CA LEU A 151 -0.67 -20.01 -13.90
C LEU A 151 0.47 -20.89 -14.41
N PRO A 152 0.18 -22.10 -14.92
CA PRO A 152 1.22 -22.90 -15.54
C PRO A 152 1.82 -22.06 -16.66
N HIS A 153 3.14 -21.93 -16.65
CA HIS A 153 3.88 -21.39 -17.79
C HIS A 153 3.48 -22.18 -19.04
N ILE A 154 2.79 -21.53 -19.98
CA ILE A 154 2.57 -22.00 -21.36
C ILE A 154 3.41 -21.11 -22.26
#